data_AF-A0A3C0TX41-F1
#
_entry.id   AF-A0A3C0TX41-F1
#
_cell.length_a   1.000
_cell.length_b   1.000
_cell.length_c   1.000
_cell.angle_alpha   90.00
_cell.angle_beta   90.00
_cell.angle_gamma   90.00
#
_symmetry.space_group_name_H-M   'P 1'
#
loop_
_entity.id
_entity.type
_entity.pdbx_description
1 polymer ?
#
loop_
_entity_poly.entity_id
_entity_poly.type
_entity_poly.pdbx_seq_one_letter_code
_entity_poly.pdbx_strand_id
1 'polypeptide(L)'
;MRSQVKSQESRQEQEGWSGDILKDTFTYRYIDISMTLLDLVMENQQVEDHYQAWIKTREDADAEAEITPLALSELRNDSGSQILVLGLPICGQFMVVFRTSAFTAKIILAQDQDTTALQAASVTEFSGDLHYAIHWGQDFLARIDEEMINAGM
;
A
#
# COMPACT_ATOMS: atom_id res chain seq x y z
N MET A 1 -62.17 -15.27 -15.22
CA MET A 1 -61.95 -13.87 -14.80
C MET A 1 -60.79 -13.83 -13.82
N ARG A 2 -59.68 -13.21 -14.21
CA ARG A 2 -58.45 -13.03 -13.41
C ARG A 2 -58.54 -11.70 -12.64
N SER A 3 -58.20 -11.72 -11.34
CA SER A 3 -57.89 -10.56 -10.48
C SER A 3 -57.93 -11.07 -9.03
N GLN A 4 -56.99 -10.91 -8.11
CA GLN A 4 -55.79 -10.09 -8.00
C GLN A 4 -54.83 -10.86 -7.07
N VAL A 5 -53.59 -11.11 -7.51
CA VAL A 5 -52.47 -11.30 -6.57
C VAL A 5 -51.83 -9.93 -6.47
N LYS A 6 -51.95 -9.29 -5.30
CA LYS A 6 -51.14 -8.11 -4.97
C LYS A 6 -49.68 -8.57 -4.97
N SER A 7 -48.96 -8.28 -6.04
CA SER A 7 -47.50 -8.33 -6.06
C SER A 7 -47.01 -7.30 -5.04
N GLN A 8 -46.60 -7.77 -3.86
CA GLN A 8 -45.58 -7.10 -3.07
C GLN A 8 -44.27 -7.25 -3.86
N GLU A 9 -44.10 -6.44 -4.89
CA GLU A 9 -42.79 -6.21 -5.49
C GLU A 9 -42.03 -5.32 -4.51
N SER A 10 -41.30 -6.00 -3.63
CA SER A 10 -39.92 -5.73 -3.31
C SER A 10 -39.45 -4.33 -3.73
N ARG A 11 -39.65 -3.35 -2.84
CA ARG A 11 -38.62 -2.32 -2.69
C ARG A 11 -37.38 -3.04 -2.17
N GLN A 12 -36.66 -3.70 -3.08
CA GLN A 12 -35.21 -3.72 -2.99
C GLN A 12 -34.84 -2.25 -3.12
N GLU A 13 -34.71 -1.61 -1.95
CA GLU A 13 -33.88 -0.43 -1.85
C GLU A 13 -32.58 -0.78 -2.54
N GLN A 14 -32.31 -0.05 -3.62
CA GLN A 14 -31.01 0.02 -4.23
C GLN A 14 -30.06 0.54 -3.13
N GLU A 15 -29.53 -0.35 -2.30
CA GLU A 15 -28.27 -0.16 -1.56
C GLU A 15 -27.14 -0.16 -2.60
N GLY A 16 -27.20 0.82 -3.49
CA GLY A 16 -26.21 1.08 -4.49
C GLY A 16 -25.23 2.12 -3.97
N TRP A 17 -23.96 1.75 -3.89
CA TRP A 17 -22.80 2.64 -4.02
C TRP A 17 -22.45 3.59 -2.86
N SER A 18 -23.05 3.47 -1.68
CA SER A 18 -22.77 4.38 -0.54
C SER A 18 -21.93 3.80 0.61
N GLY A 19 -21.53 2.53 0.54
CA GLY A 19 -20.38 1.99 1.28
C GLY A 19 -19.29 1.70 0.25
N ASP A 20 -18.17 2.40 0.19
CA ASP A 20 -17.44 2.97 1.33
C ASP A 20 -16.43 4.01 0.82
N ILE A 21 -16.91 5.20 0.46
CA ILE A 21 -16.08 6.29 -0.12
C ILE A 21 -14.79 6.52 0.70
N LEU A 22 -14.85 6.36 2.02
CA LEU A 22 -13.69 6.45 2.89
C LEU A 22 -12.70 5.32 2.66
N LYS A 23 -13.14 4.07 2.53
CA LYS A 23 -12.24 2.94 2.20
C LYS A 23 -11.65 3.08 0.81
N ASP A 24 -12.42 3.55 -0.17
CA ASP A 24 -11.90 3.81 -1.52
C ASP A 24 -10.86 4.92 -1.46
N THR A 25 -11.17 6.03 -0.79
CA THR A 25 -10.24 7.15 -0.58
C THR A 25 -8.96 6.69 0.09
N PHE A 26 -9.08 5.90 1.17
CA PHE A 26 -7.94 5.30 1.85
C PHE A 26 -7.14 4.41 0.91
N THR A 27 -7.80 3.51 0.19
CA THR A 27 -7.14 2.54 -0.71
C THR A 27 -6.33 3.25 -1.78
N TYR A 28 -6.94 4.16 -2.54
CA TYR A 28 -6.23 4.89 -3.59
C TYR A 28 -5.10 5.73 -3.02
N ARG A 29 -5.35 6.44 -1.90
CA ARG A 29 -4.34 7.32 -1.29
C ARG A 29 -3.13 6.55 -0.79
N TYR A 30 -3.33 5.43 -0.12
CA TYR A 30 -2.23 4.67 0.46
C TYR A 30 -1.48 3.85 -0.58
N ILE A 31 -2.12 3.46 -1.69
CA ILE A 31 -1.41 2.91 -2.85
C ILE A 31 -0.49 3.98 -3.45
N ASP A 32 -1.01 5.19 -3.69
CA ASP A 32 -0.26 6.33 -4.24
C ASP A 32 0.96 6.68 -3.36
N ILE A 33 0.74 6.87 -2.05
CA ILE A 33 1.83 7.09 -1.08
C ILE A 33 2.85 5.95 -1.10
N SER A 34 2.39 4.70 -1.18
CA SER A 34 3.28 3.53 -1.19
C SER A 34 4.14 3.50 -2.44
N MET A 35 3.59 3.89 -3.60
CA MET A 35 4.35 4.01 -4.83
C MET A 35 5.40 5.11 -4.73
N THR A 36 5.01 6.31 -4.29
CA THR A 36 5.97 7.42 -4.09
C THR A 36 7.11 7.02 -3.15
N LEU A 37 6.79 6.35 -2.03
CA LEU A 37 7.80 5.87 -1.11
C LEU A 37 8.73 4.81 -1.72
N LEU A 38 8.16 3.88 -2.48
CA LEU A 38 8.94 2.86 -3.16
C LEU A 38 9.89 3.49 -4.18
N ASP A 39 9.39 4.39 -5.02
CA ASP A 39 10.19 5.09 -6.02
C ASP A 39 11.35 5.84 -5.36
N LEU A 40 11.09 6.62 -4.29
CA LEU A 40 12.13 7.33 -3.53
C LEU A 40 13.17 6.40 -2.91
N VAL A 41 12.75 5.24 -2.40
CA VAL A 41 13.67 4.25 -1.83
C VAL A 41 14.54 3.62 -2.92
N MET A 42 13.96 3.35 -4.09
CA MET A 42 14.65 2.72 -5.21
C MET A 42 15.52 3.70 -6.01
N GLU A 43 15.32 5.02 -5.88
CA GLU A 43 16.28 6.04 -6.38
C GLU A 43 17.67 5.94 -5.72
N ASN A 44 17.76 5.31 -4.55
CA ASN A 44 19.04 5.01 -3.92
C ASN A 44 19.67 3.75 -4.53
N GLN A 45 20.67 3.94 -5.41
CA GLN A 45 21.37 2.84 -6.09
C GLN A 45 21.87 1.74 -5.15
N GLN A 46 22.32 2.09 -3.94
CA GLN A 46 22.80 1.08 -2.99
C GLN A 46 21.66 0.15 -2.52
N VAL A 47 20.46 0.71 -2.34
CA VAL A 47 19.27 -0.06 -1.96
C VAL A 47 18.80 -0.92 -3.13
N GLU A 48 18.76 -0.36 -4.34
CA GLU A 48 18.41 -1.09 -5.55
C GLU A 48 19.36 -2.28 -5.78
N ASP A 49 20.68 -2.05 -5.75
CA ASP A 49 21.69 -3.08 -5.94
C ASP A 49 21.55 -4.19 -4.88
N HIS A 50 21.26 -3.81 -3.64
CA HIS A 50 21.04 -4.76 -2.56
C HIS A 50 19.79 -5.61 -2.79
N TYR A 51 18.68 -5.01 -3.22
CA TYR A 51 17.45 -5.70 -3.57
C TYR A 51 17.67 -6.68 -4.73
N GLN A 52 18.36 -6.24 -5.80
CA GLN A 52 18.65 -7.08 -6.97
C GLN A 52 19.58 -8.26 -6.64
N ALA A 53 20.58 -8.03 -5.80
CA ALA A 53 21.43 -9.12 -5.31
C ALA A 53 20.62 -10.13 -4.49
N TRP A 54 19.77 -9.64 -3.59
CA TRP A 54 18.95 -10.49 -2.75
C TRP A 54 17.95 -11.32 -3.55
N ILE A 55 17.24 -10.72 -4.53
CA ILE A 55 16.25 -11.46 -5.32
C ILE A 55 16.91 -12.56 -6.16
N LYS A 56 18.09 -12.29 -6.73
CA LYS A 56 18.88 -13.29 -7.46
C LYS A 56 19.24 -14.49 -6.59
N THR A 57 19.66 -14.25 -5.34
CA THR A 57 19.93 -15.36 -4.40
C THR A 57 18.68 -16.18 -4.06
N ARG A 58 17.48 -15.62 -4.20
CA ARG A 58 16.22 -16.31 -3.95
C ARG A 58 15.74 -17.11 -5.15
N GLU A 59 15.94 -16.61 -6.37
CA GLU A 59 15.68 -17.36 -7.60
C GLU A 59 16.56 -18.60 -7.72
N ASP A 60 17.79 -18.53 -7.19
CA ASP A 60 18.74 -19.64 -7.16
C ASP A 60 18.53 -20.60 -5.96
N ALA A 61 17.62 -20.30 -5.02
CA ALA A 61 17.39 -21.09 -3.82
C ALA A 61 16.30 -22.16 -4.01
N ASP A 62 16.47 -23.33 -3.38
CA ASP A 62 15.47 -24.40 -3.37
C ASP A 62 14.11 -23.91 -2.85
N ALA A 63 13.02 -24.43 -3.43
CA ALA A 63 11.63 -24.05 -3.16
C ALA A 63 11.17 -24.23 -1.69
N GLU A 64 12.00 -24.81 -0.82
CA GLU A 64 11.74 -25.02 0.60
C GLU A 64 12.36 -23.94 1.51
N ALA A 65 13.09 -22.97 0.96
CA ALA A 65 13.69 -21.89 1.74
C ALA A 65 12.63 -20.98 2.38
N GLU A 66 12.79 -20.68 3.68
CA GLU A 66 11.87 -19.80 4.41
C GLU A 66 11.76 -18.43 3.75
N ILE A 67 10.52 -18.05 3.40
CA ILE A 67 10.20 -16.78 2.78
C ILE A 67 10.28 -15.68 3.84
N THR A 68 11.32 -14.86 3.78
CA THR A 68 11.50 -13.70 4.66
C THR A 68 11.57 -12.44 3.81
N PRO A 69 10.65 -11.47 3.98
CA PRO A 69 10.74 -10.17 3.31
C PRO A 69 12.07 -9.46 3.63
N LEU A 70 12.61 -8.72 2.66
CA LEU A 70 13.79 -7.88 2.83
C LEU A 70 13.37 -6.47 3.26
N ALA A 71 13.95 -5.94 4.33
CA ALA A 71 13.74 -4.53 4.69
C ALA A 71 14.60 -3.61 3.81
N LEU A 72 13.94 -2.74 3.03
CA LEU A 72 14.60 -1.79 2.13
C LEU A 72 14.78 -0.42 2.78
N SER A 73 13.75 0.04 3.50
CA SER A 73 13.79 1.33 4.20
C SER A 73 12.84 1.34 5.39
N GLU A 74 13.21 2.13 6.39
CA GLU A 74 12.43 2.35 7.59
C GLU A 74 12.39 3.83 7.94
N LEU A 75 11.19 4.38 8.03
CA LEU A 75 10.92 5.75 8.46
C LEU A 75 10.27 5.69 9.85
N ARG A 76 10.80 6.45 10.81
CA ARG A 76 10.21 6.58 12.15
C ARG A 76 10.18 8.03 12.58
N ASN A 77 9.15 8.42 13.31
CA ASN A 77 9.06 9.74 13.92
C ASN A 77 8.98 9.66 15.46
N ASP A 78 9.09 10.81 16.12
CA ASP A 78 9.07 10.92 17.58
C ASP A 78 7.72 10.52 18.21
N SER A 79 6.63 10.56 17.43
CA SER A 79 5.31 10.09 17.89
C SER A 79 5.17 8.57 17.89
N GLY A 80 6.21 7.84 17.47
CA GLY A 80 6.20 6.37 17.39
C GLY A 80 5.52 5.82 16.15
N SER A 81 5.18 6.66 15.18
CA SER A 81 4.74 6.21 13.86
C SER A 81 5.92 5.66 13.07
N GLN A 82 5.66 4.58 12.34
CA GLN A 82 6.65 3.80 11.61
C GLN A 82 6.10 3.47 10.22
N ILE A 83 6.93 3.63 9.20
CA ILE A 83 6.69 3.13 7.85
C ILE A 83 7.84 2.21 7.48
N LEU A 84 7.52 1.02 6.99
CA LEU A 84 8.50 0.02 6.58
C LEU A 84 8.25 -0.35 5.11
N VAL A 85 9.26 -0.17 4.27
CA VAL A 85 9.25 -0.58 2.86
C VAL A 85 10.02 -1.89 2.74
N LEU A 86 9.37 -2.91 2.20
CA LEU A 86 9.87 -4.27 2.14
C LEU A 86 9.89 -4.79 0.69
N GLY A 87 10.95 -5.49 0.32
CA GLY A 87 10.99 -6.37 -0.83
C GLY A 87 10.38 -7.74 -0.49
N LEU A 88 9.52 -8.25 -1.36
CA LEU A 88 8.94 -9.59 -1.25
C LEU A 88 9.77 -10.59 -2.09
N PRO A 89 9.75 -11.90 -1.78
CA PRO A 89 10.58 -12.91 -2.46
C PRO A 89 10.15 -13.21 -3.91
N ILE A 90 9.28 -12.37 -4.47
CA ILE A 90 8.84 -12.42 -5.86
C ILE A 90 9.33 -11.13 -6.47
N CYS A 91 10.15 -11.25 -7.51
CA CYS A 91 10.78 -10.09 -8.11
C CYS A 91 9.72 -9.10 -8.64
N GLY A 92 9.93 -7.80 -8.35
CA GLY A 92 8.97 -6.74 -8.64
C GLY A 92 7.81 -6.63 -7.64
N GLN A 93 7.77 -7.43 -6.57
CA GLN A 93 6.76 -7.30 -5.51
C GLN A 93 7.32 -6.66 -4.26
N PHE A 94 6.52 -5.75 -3.69
CA PHE A 94 6.89 -4.95 -2.53
C PHE A 94 5.72 -4.88 -1.54
N MET A 95 6.05 -4.61 -0.28
CA MET A 95 5.07 -4.34 0.76
C MET A 95 5.45 -3.07 1.51
N VAL A 96 4.49 -2.16 1.68
CA VAL A 96 4.62 -0.99 2.53
C VAL A 96 3.72 -1.17 3.74
N VAL A 97 4.33 -1.11 4.92
CA VAL A 97 3.64 -1.26 6.21
C VAL A 97 3.60 0.09 6.91
N PHE A 98 2.39 0.60 7.14
CA PHE A 98 2.15 1.79 7.93
C PHE A 98 1.73 1.36 9.33
N ARG A 99 2.39 1.87 10.35
CA ARG A 99 2.04 1.64 11.75
C ARG A 99 2.06 2.97 12.49
N THR A 100 0.93 3.32 13.08
CA THR A 100 0.80 4.48 13.95
C THR A 100 0.15 4.06 15.26
N SER A 101 -0.03 5.00 16.19
CA SER A 101 -0.81 4.75 17.41
C SER A 101 -2.30 4.52 17.14
N ALA A 102 -2.83 4.95 15.99
CA ALA A 102 -4.26 4.94 15.68
C ALA A 102 -4.66 3.93 14.59
N PHE A 103 -3.74 3.52 13.73
CA PHE A 103 -4.02 2.53 12.69
C PHE A 103 -2.77 1.75 12.27
N THR A 104 -3.01 0.58 11.67
CA THR A 104 -2.02 -0.19 10.93
C THR A 104 -2.59 -0.53 9.55
N ALA A 105 -1.76 -0.40 8.52
CA ALA A 105 -2.10 -0.79 7.16
C ALA A 105 -0.93 -1.51 6.47
N LYS A 106 -1.27 -2.47 5.61
CA LYS A 106 -0.30 -3.15 4.73
C LYS A 106 -0.77 -3.03 3.29
N ILE A 107 0.12 -2.51 2.46
CA ILE A 107 -0.11 -2.31 1.03
C ILE A 107 0.87 -3.20 0.30
N ILE A 108 0.39 -4.04 -0.62
CA ILE A 108 1.24 -4.78 -1.55
C ILE A 108 1.21 -4.07 -2.90
N LEU A 109 2.39 -3.93 -3.49
CA LEU A 109 2.59 -3.41 -4.84
C LEU A 109 3.27 -4.49 -5.68
N ALA A 110 2.88 -4.59 -6.95
CA ALA A 110 3.58 -5.34 -7.97
C ALA A 110 3.90 -4.41 -9.13
N GLN A 111 5.18 -4.28 -9.47
CA GLN A 111 5.69 -3.49 -10.57
C GLN A 111 6.32 -4.40 -11.63
N ASP A 112 6.27 -3.94 -12.87
CA ASP A 112 7.08 -4.47 -13.96
C ASP A 112 8.54 -4.08 -13.72
N GLN A 113 9.45 -5.04 -13.83
CA GLN A 113 10.85 -4.84 -13.43
C GLN A 113 11.62 -3.94 -14.40
N ASP A 114 11.25 -3.98 -15.68
CA ASP A 114 11.98 -3.24 -16.72
C ASP A 114 11.48 -1.79 -16.82
N THR A 115 10.19 -1.57 -16.55
CA THR A 115 9.52 -0.28 -16.77
C THR A 115 9.10 0.43 -15.49
N THR A 116 9.24 -0.23 -14.32
CA THR A 116 8.73 0.19 -13.01
C THR A 116 7.21 0.45 -12.97
N ALA A 117 6.49 0.10 -14.05
CA ALA A 117 5.07 0.35 -14.16
C ALA A 117 4.27 -0.53 -13.20
N LEU A 118 3.37 0.08 -12.43
CA LEU A 118 2.48 -0.64 -11.53
C LEU A 118 1.58 -1.61 -12.30
N GLN A 119 1.69 -2.90 -11.99
CA GLN A 119 0.86 -3.97 -12.54
C GLN A 119 -0.34 -4.27 -11.65
N ALA A 120 -0.14 -4.26 -10.32
CA ALA A 120 -1.20 -4.49 -9.35
C ALA A 120 -0.87 -3.81 -8.01
N ALA A 121 -1.90 -3.44 -7.27
CA ALA A 121 -1.77 -2.97 -5.90
C ALA A 121 -3.00 -3.36 -5.09
N SER A 122 -2.82 -3.57 -3.79
CA SER A 122 -3.93 -3.88 -2.89
C SER A 122 -3.59 -3.53 -1.44
N VAL A 123 -4.61 -3.09 -0.70
CA VAL A 123 -4.60 -3.06 0.76
C VAL A 123 -4.87 -4.47 1.26
N THR A 124 -3.87 -5.15 1.80
CA THR A 124 -4.02 -6.53 2.29
C THR A 124 -4.46 -6.60 3.75
N GLU A 125 -4.15 -5.56 4.52
CA GLU A 125 -4.57 -5.46 5.92
C GLU A 125 -4.83 -4.01 6.28
N PHE A 126 -5.92 -3.76 7.00
CA PHE A 126 -6.18 -2.49 7.65
C PHE A 126 -6.82 -2.75 9.02
N SER A 127 -6.35 -2.04 10.03
CA SER A 127 -6.97 -2.01 11.36
C SER A 127 -6.81 -0.63 11.99
N GLY A 128 -7.82 -0.19 12.74
CA GLY A 128 -7.80 1.10 13.45
C GLY A 128 -8.76 2.14 12.88
N ASP A 129 -8.45 3.41 13.12
CA ASP A 129 -9.31 4.54 12.75
C ASP A 129 -9.09 4.98 11.29
N LEU A 130 -10.10 4.75 10.46
CA LEU A 130 -10.08 5.09 9.04
C LEU A 130 -10.07 6.60 8.77
N HIS A 131 -10.76 7.40 9.57
CA HIS A 131 -10.77 8.85 9.40
C HIS A 131 -9.40 9.42 9.75
N TYR A 132 -8.81 8.95 10.86
CA TYR A 132 -7.45 9.33 11.22
C TYR A 132 -6.47 8.95 10.11
N ALA A 133 -6.56 7.73 9.56
CA ALA A 133 -5.67 7.29 8.50
C ALA A 133 -5.77 8.19 7.24
N ILE A 134 -6.98 8.54 6.81
CA ILE A 134 -7.18 9.42 5.65
C ILE A 134 -6.53 10.80 5.88
N HIS A 135 -6.74 11.41 7.06
CA HIS A 135 -6.11 12.69 7.39
C HIS A 135 -4.60 12.58 7.50
N TRP A 136 -4.11 11.52 8.16
CA TRP A 136 -2.68 11.27 8.29
C TRP A 136 -2.00 11.15 6.92
N GLY A 137 -2.61 10.44 5.96
CA GLY A 137 -2.09 10.30 4.61
C GLY A 137 -2.09 11.61 3.81
N GLN A 138 -3.05 12.51 4.06
CA GLN A 138 -3.07 13.85 3.45
C GLN A 138 -1.90 14.70 3.94
N ASP A 139 -1.66 14.72 5.25
CA ASP A 139 -0.55 15.46 5.86
C ASP A 139 0.81 14.87 5.45
N PHE A 140 0.88 13.55 5.25
CA PHE A 140 2.11 12.87 4.87
C PHE A 140 2.65 13.32 3.52
N LEU A 141 1.80 13.43 2.49
CA LEU A 141 2.21 13.90 1.17
C LEU A 141 2.73 15.34 1.21
N ALA A 142 2.04 16.23 1.93
CA ALA A 142 2.49 17.61 2.12
C ALA A 142 3.89 17.67 2.77
N ARG A 143 4.17 16.75 3.70
CA ARG A 143 5.48 16.65 4.36
C ARG A 143 6.56 16.05 3.48
N ILE A 144 6.26 15.05 2.66
CA ILE A 144 7.22 14.52 1.68
C ILE A 144 7.62 15.63 0.71
N ASP A 145 6.67 16.40 0.19
CA ASP A 145 6.99 17.52 -0.72
C ASP A 145 7.90 18.56 -0.05
N GLU A 146 7.60 18.96 1.19
CA GLU A 146 8.41 19.93 1.94
C GLU A 146 9.80 19.40 2.34
N GLU A 147 9.89 18.15 2.80
CA GLU A 147 11.16 17.52 3.19
C GLU A 147 12.00 17.18 1.93
N MET A 148 11.39 16.84 0.79
CA MET A 148 12.10 16.64 -0.49
C MET A 148 12.59 17.95 -1.11
N ILE A 149 11.83 19.05 -1.00
CA ILE A 149 12.32 20.38 -1.41
C ILE A 149 13.50 20.80 -0.54
N ASN A 150 13.51 20.43 0.75
CA ASN A 150 14.59 20.79 1.68
C ASN A 150 15.78 19.80 1.67
N ALA A 151 15.56 18.55 1.28
CA ALA A 151 16.60 17.54 1.05
C ALA A 151 17.19 17.64 -0.38
N GLY A 152 16.56 18.44 -1.25
CA GLY A 152 16.97 18.74 -2.61
C GLY A 152 17.74 20.06 -2.76
N MET A 153 18.84 20.23 -2.02
CA MET A 153 20.10 20.89 -2.43
C MET A 153 21.24 20.49 -1.50
#